data_AF-A0A9I9EMA4-F1
#
_entry.id   AF-A0A9I9EMA4-F1
#
_cell.length_a   1.000
_cell.length_b   1.000
_cell.length_c   1.000
_cell.angle_alpha   90.00
_cell.angle_beta   90.00
_cell.angle_gamma   90.00
#
_symmetry.space_group_name_H-M   'P 1'
#
loop_
_entity.id
_entity.type
_entity.pdbx_description
1 polymer ?
#
loop_
_entity_poly.entity_id
_entity_poly.type
_entity_poly.pdbx_seq_one_letter_code
_entity_poly.pdbx_strand_id
1 'polypeptide(L)'
;MKTMKPLNSLCFLLLVSLELNMIIRSSCLDPLIYKESKVQLPFSPWQVTILNDLMDSTLTVHCKSKDNDLGEHVINSGDKWYWMFKENIWQTTLFWCNFRSKYGQVSGDVFWPEIGNRLSDQCEGHNCIWSGRSDGIYLYFASLKEYRIAYRWK
;
A
#
# COMPACT_ATOMS: atom_id res chain seq x y z
N MET A 1 -24.50 -33.92 -9.49
CA MET A 1 -25.15 -33.08 -10.53
C MET A 1 -26.65 -33.01 -10.27
N LYS A 2 -27.16 -31.90 -9.73
CA LYS A 2 -28.59 -31.46 -9.68
C LYS A 2 -28.68 -30.16 -8.86
N THR A 3 -28.99 -29.03 -9.51
CA THR A 3 -30.31 -28.34 -9.58
C THR A 3 -30.67 -27.49 -8.35
N MET A 4 -30.89 -26.19 -8.59
CA MET A 4 -31.44 -25.22 -7.64
C MET A 4 -32.98 -25.25 -7.66
N LYS A 5 -33.64 -25.27 -6.49
CA LYS A 5 -35.08 -24.99 -6.26
C LYS A 5 -35.36 -24.90 -4.73
N PRO A 6 -36.50 -24.34 -4.25
CA PRO A 6 -36.43 -23.00 -3.66
C PRO A 6 -36.87 -22.88 -2.19
N LEU A 7 -36.83 -21.64 -1.71
CA LEU A 7 -37.27 -21.10 -0.43
C LEU A 7 -38.63 -21.66 0.06
N ASN A 8 -38.73 -21.99 1.36
CA ASN A 8 -40.01 -22.12 2.05
C ASN A 8 -39.94 -21.48 3.44
N SER A 9 -40.78 -20.47 3.66
CA SER A 9 -41.10 -19.93 4.98
C SER A 9 -42.00 -20.92 5.73
N LEU A 10 -41.69 -21.23 6.99
CA LEU A 10 -42.56 -21.77 8.06
C LEU A 10 -41.71 -22.40 9.18
N CYS A 11 -41.02 -21.57 9.98
CA CYS A 11 -40.54 -21.99 11.30
C CYS A 11 -40.29 -20.77 12.23
N PHE A 12 -41.15 -19.76 12.11
CA PHE A 12 -41.31 -18.76 13.16
C PHE A 12 -42.44 -19.23 14.08
N LEU A 13 -42.15 -19.24 15.39
CA LEU A 13 -43.08 -19.46 16.51
C LEU A 13 -43.49 -20.90 16.81
N LEU A 14 -43.67 -21.14 18.13
CA LEU A 14 -43.94 -22.37 18.89
C LEU A 14 -42.66 -23.05 19.43
N LEU A 15 -42.36 -23.05 20.74
CA LEU A 15 -43.07 -22.56 21.94
C LEU A 15 -42.08 -22.06 23.01
N VAL A 16 -42.55 -21.21 23.93
CA VAL A 16 -41.82 -20.79 25.14
C VAL A 16 -42.09 -21.78 26.26
N SER A 17 -41.04 -22.28 26.92
CA SER A 17 -41.12 -22.84 28.28
C SER A 17 -39.75 -22.82 28.98
N LEU A 18 -39.63 -22.06 30.06
CA LEU A 18 -38.64 -22.29 31.13
C LEU A 18 -39.07 -23.59 31.87
N GLU A 19 -38.24 -24.42 32.50
CA GLU A 19 -36.83 -24.41 32.93
C GLU A 19 -36.15 -25.77 32.51
N LEU A 20 -34.88 -26.13 32.77
CA LEU A 20 -33.80 -25.59 33.63
C LEU A 20 -32.41 -25.91 33.01
N ASN A 21 -31.34 -25.45 33.65
CA ASN A 21 -29.93 -25.77 33.39
C ASN A 21 -29.59 -27.26 33.12
N MET A 22 -28.97 -27.57 31.97
CA MET A 22 -27.63 -28.18 31.93
C MET A 22 -26.94 -28.09 30.55
N ILE A 23 -25.78 -27.41 30.54
CA ILE A 23 -24.57 -27.69 29.75
C ILE A 23 -24.75 -28.10 28.27
N ILE A 24 -24.64 -27.13 27.37
CA ILE A 24 -23.65 -27.21 26.29
C ILE A 24 -22.88 -25.89 26.27
N ARG A 25 -21.64 -25.88 26.78
CA ARG A 25 -20.70 -24.79 26.47
C ARG A 25 -20.36 -24.93 24.99
N SER A 26 -20.81 -23.98 24.18
CA SER A 26 -20.54 -23.99 22.74
C SER A 26 -19.02 -24.04 22.49
N SER A 27 -18.61 -24.97 21.65
CA SER A 27 -17.21 -25.30 21.39
C SER A 27 -16.48 -24.18 20.66
N CYS A 28 -15.25 -23.91 21.10
CA CYS A 28 -14.17 -23.35 20.30
C CYS A 28 -14.56 -22.19 19.37
N LEU A 29 -14.74 -20.99 19.95
CA LEU A 29 -14.31 -19.79 19.25
C LEU A 29 -12.78 -19.78 19.20
N ASP A 30 -12.21 -20.59 18.31
CA ASP A 30 -10.84 -20.39 17.88
C ASP A 30 -10.75 -18.97 17.29
N PRO A 31 -9.77 -18.14 17.69
CA PRO A 31 -9.51 -16.87 17.03
C PRO A 31 -8.82 -17.13 15.68
N LEU A 32 -9.53 -17.81 14.77
CA LEU A 32 -9.18 -17.94 13.37
C LEU A 32 -9.35 -16.59 12.67
N ILE A 33 -8.35 -15.74 12.91
CA ILE A 33 -7.81 -14.76 11.97
C ILE A 33 -8.92 -14.18 11.07
N TYR A 34 -9.72 -13.27 11.64
CA TYR A 34 -10.40 -12.28 10.82
C TYR A 34 -9.30 -11.43 10.17
N LYS A 35 -8.83 -11.89 9.01
CA LYS A 35 -7.87 -11.18 8.18
C LYS A 35 -8.57 -9.91 7.75
N GLU A 36 -8.25 -8.81 8.43
CA GLU A 36 -8.84 -7.49 8.20
C GLU A 36 -8.80 -7.19 6.70
N SER A 37 -9.96 -7.30 6.06
CA SER A 37 -10.08 -6.98 4.65
C SER A 37 -9.98 -5.46 4.54
N LYS A 38 -8.80 -4.96 4.17
CA LYS A 38 -8.61 -3.56 3.72
C LYS A 38 -9.65 -3.28 2.63
N VAL A 39 -10.78 -2.68 3.01
CA VAL A 39 -11.83 -2.26 2.08
C VAL A 39 -11.25 -1.10 1.27
N GLN A 40 -10.71 -1.42 0.10
CA GLN A 40 -10.16 -0.43 -0.81
C GLN A 40 -11.32 0.39 -1.37
N LEU A 41 -11.44 1.64 -0.93
CA LEU A 41 -12.49 2.54 -1.39
C LEU A 41 -12.15 3.02 -2.82
N PRO A 42 -13.13 3.12 -3.73
CA PRO A 42 -12.92 3.78 -5.01
C PRO A 42 -12.44 5.22 -4.77
N PHE A 43 -11.44 5.66 -5.54
CA PHE A 43 -10.77 6.97 -5.39
C PHE A 43 -10.01 7.18 -4.07
N SER A 44 -9.58 6.10 -3.41
CA SER A 44 -8.59 6.17 -2.31
C SER A 44 -7.35 6.97 -2.77
N PRO A 45 -6.85 7.92 -1.96
CA PRO A 45 -5.66 8.69 -2.31
C PRO A 45 -4.42 7.80 -2.29
N TRP A 46 -3.54 8.01 -3.26
CA TRP A 46 -2.20 7.45 -3.27
C TRP A 46 -1.28 8.23 -2.35
N GLN A 47 -0.31 7.53 -1.78
CA GLN A 47 0.82 8.07 -1.06
C GLN A 47 2.11 7.56 -1.71
N VAL A 48 3.08 8.45 -1.88
CA VAL A 48 4.48 8.07 -2.14
C VAL A 48 5.29 8.46 -0.92
N THR A 49 6.02 7.49 -0.37
CA THR A 49 6.90 7.66 0.79
C THR A 49 8.33 7.47 0.34
N ILE A 50 9.23 8.37 0.70
CA ILE A 50 10.67 8.27 0.42
C ILE A 50 11.41 8.27 1.75
N LEU A 51 12.05 7.14 2.04
CA LEU A 51 12.91 6.91 3.21
C LEU A 51 14.37 7.26 2.86
N ASN A 52 15.14 7.68 3.86
CA ASN A 52 16.59 7.81 3.75
C ASN A 52 17.31 6.82 4.67
N ASP A 53 17.70 5.67 4.13
CA ASP A 53 18.46 4.62 4.84
C ASP A 53 19.99 4.86 4.80
N LEU A 54 20.45 6.08 4.46
CA LEU A 54 21.88 6.43 4.39
C LEU A 54 22.42 6.84 5.77
N MET A 55 23.19 5.96 6.43
CA MET A 55 23.70 6.17 7.79
C MET A 55 24.25 7.58 8.07
N ASP A 56 25.08 8.14 7.18
CA ASP A 56 25.68 9.48 7.32
C ASP A 56 25.55 10.31 6.03
N SER A 57 24.35 10.42 5.47
CA SER A 57 24.08 11.35 4.36
C SER A 57 22.66 11.86 4.43
N THR A 58 22.45 13.12 4.05
CA THR A 58 21.13 13.55 3.61
C THR A 58 20.81 12.94 2.24
N LEU A 59 19.53 12.79 1.97
CA LEU A 59 18.98 12.51 0.64
C LEU A 59 18.20 13.76 0.21
N THR A 60 18.72 14.47 -0.79
CA THR A 60 18.01 15.59 -1.42
C THR A 60 17.14 15.03 -2.54
N VAL A 61 15.86 15.41 -2.54
CA VAL A 61 14.86 14.90 -3.47
C VAL A 61 14.06 16.06 -4.07
N HIS A 62 14.01 16.16 -5.39
CA HIS A 62 13.08 17.06 -6.10
C HIS A 62 12.14 16.23 -6.96
N CYS A 63 10.87 16.15 -6.54
CA CYS A 63 9.82 15.39 -7.24
C CYS A 63 8.82 16.31 -7.94
N LYS A 64 8.28 15.86 -9.07
CA LYS A 64 7.17 16.53 -9.75
C LYS A 64 6.40 15.59 -10.66
N SER A 65 5.19 16.02 -11.04
CA SER A 65 4.42 15.48 -12.16
C SER A 65 4.45 16.47 -13.33
N LYS A 66 3.69 16.17 -14.39
CA LYS A 66 3.45 17.10 -15.50
C LYS A 66 2.84 18.43 -15.03
N ASP A 67 1.92 18.36 -14.08
CA ASP A 67 1.02 19.47 -13.73
C ASP A 67 1.30 20.07 -12.34
N ASN A 68 2.15 19.42 -11.52
CA ASN A 68 2.45 19.84 -10.15
C ASN A 68 3.92 19.59 -9.77
N ASP A 69 4.62 20.65 -9.37
CA ASP A 69 5.98 20.57 -8.81
C ASP A 69 5.90 20.51 -7.27
N LEU A 70 6.51 19.49 -6.66
CA LEU A 70 6.49 19.31 -5.20
C LEU A 70 7.65 20.03 -4.51
N GLY A 71 8.58 20.61 -5.27
CA GLY A 71 9.78 21.27 -4.76
C GLY A 71 10.89 20.31 -4.33
N GLU A 72 11.99 20.90 -3.85
CA GLU A 72 13.13 20.17 -3.29
C GLU A 72 12.95 19.97 -1.77
N HIS A 73 13.23 18.75 -1.31
CA HIS A 73 13.16 18.34 0.09
C HIS A 73 14.49 17.69 0.49
N VAL A 74 14.98 18.01 1.69
CA VAL A 74 16.19 17.40 2.26
C VAL A 74 15.77 16.47 3.39
N ILE A 75 16.03 15.17 3.21
CA ILE A 75 15.68 14.12 4.17
C ILE A 75 16.94 13.73 4.94
N ASN A 76 16.94 13.79 6.28
CA ASN A 76 18.10 13.39 7.10
C ASN A 76 18.23 11.86 7.17
N SER A 77 19.35 11.36 7.69
CA SER A 77 19.54 9.92 7.95
C SER A 77 18.45 9.39 8.88
N GLY A 78 17.76 8.31 8.47
CA GLY A 78 16.65 7.69 9.20
C GLY A 78 15.29 8.40 9.08
N ASP A 79 15.25 9.60 8.49
CA ASP A 79 14.00 10.34 8.27
C ASP A 79 13.27 9.88 6.99
N LYS A 80 12.05 10.38 6.81
CA LYS A 80 11.24 10.20 5.60
C LYS A 80 10.52 11.46 5.19
N TRP A 81 10.27 11.59 3.90
CA TRP A 81 9.34 12.55 3.33
C TRP A 81 8.25 11.81 2.55
N TYR A 82 7.04 12.37 2.47
CA TYR A 82 5.93 11.77 1.74
C TYR A 82 4.95 12.85 1.27
N TRP A 83 4.17 12.51 0.25
CA TRP A 83 3.02 13.30 -0.18
C TRP A 83 1.87 12.37 -0.55
N MET A 84 0.66 12.92 -0.55
CA MET A 84 -0.55 12.23 -0.97
C MET A 84 -1.20 12.95 -2.16
N PHE A 85 -1.81 12.20 -3.06
CA PHE A 85 -2.53 12.74 -4.21
C PHE A 85 -3.68 11.82 -4.62
N LYS A 86 -4.56 12.32 -5.49
CA LYS A 86 -5.54 11.50 -6.21
C LYS A 86 -5.10 11.44 -7.67
N GLU A 87 -5.25 10.28 -8.30
CA GLU A 87 -5.07 10.19 -9.75
C GLU A 87 -6.09 11.07 -10.49
N ASN A 88 -5.70 11.53 -11.68
CA ASN A 88 -6.65 12.18 -12.58
C ASN A 88 -7.66 11.15 -13.12
N ILE A 89 -8.82 11.63 -13.59
CA ILE A 89 -9.93 10.78 -14.08
C ILE A 89 -9.47 9.82 -15.20
N TRP A 90 -8.43 10.19 -15.94
CA TRP A 90 -7.88 9.43 -17.07
C TRP A 90 -6.81 8.40 -16.66
N GLN A 91 -6.48 8.29 -15.37
CA GLN A 91 -5.42 7.41 -14.85
C GLN A 91 -4.09 7.57 -15.62
N THR A 92 -3.63 8.82 -15.73
CA THR A 92 -2.38 9.18 -16.43
C THR A 92 -1.37 9.89 -15.52
N THR A 93 -1.59 9.88 -14.21
CA THR A 93 -0.71 10.57 -13.25
C THR A 93 0.65 9.86 -13.18
N LEU A 94 1.71 10.60 -13.50
CA LEU A 94 3.12 10.19 -13.41
C LEU A 94 3.84 11.16 -12.45
N PHE A 95 4.61 10.63 -11.51
CA PHE A 95 5.59 11.40 -10.73
C PHE A 95 6.98 10.84 -10.97
N TRP A 96 7.93 11.74 -11.22
CA TRP A 96 9.36 11.44 -11.28
C TRP A 96 10.11 12.31 -10.28
N CYS A 97 11.25 11.81 -9.82
CA CYS A 97 12.09 12.48 -8.84
C CYS A 97 13.55 12.50 -9.28
N ASN A 98 14.22 13.61 -8.97
CA ASN A 98 15.67 13.71 -8.97
C ASN A 98 16.16 13.47 -7.55
N PHE A 99 17.09 12.55 -7.39
CA PHE A 99 17.70 12.17 -6.12
C PHE A 99 19.18 12.56 -6.13
N ARG A 100 19.68 13.13 -5.03
CA ARG A 100 21.10 13.42 -4.83
C ARG A 100 21.51 13.07 -3.40
N SER A 101 22.66 12.41 -3.27
CA SER A 101 23.31 12.13 -1.98
C SER A 101 24.83 12.20 -2.14
N LYS A 102 25.60 11.92 -1.08
CA LYS A 102 27.07 11.78 -1.20
C LYS A 102 27.52 10.61 -2.09
N TYR A 103 26.62 9.68 -2.42
CA TYR A 103 26.90 8.50 -3.24
C TYR A 103 26.69 8.72 -4.75
N GLY A 104 26.13 9.87 -5.13
CA GLY A 104 25.87 10.24 -6.53
C GLY A 104 24.49 10.84 -6.73
N GLN A 105 24.06 10.89 -7.99
CA GLN A 105 22.75 11.41 -8.37
C GLN A 105 22.04 10.51 -9.38
N VAL A 106 20.71 10.42 -9.29
CA VAL A 106 19.90 9.65 -10.25
C VAL A 106 18.50 10.25 -10.37
N SER A 107 17.87 10.07 -11.52
CA SER A 107 16.48 10.44 -11.76
C SER A 107 15.68 9.17 -12.08
N GLY A 108 14.45 9.09 -11.61
CA GLY A 108 13.58 7.94 -11.87
C GLY A 108 12.11 8.22 -11.56
N ASP A 109 11.24 7.42 -12.18
CA ASP A 109 9.81 7.44 -11.94
C ASP A 109 9.51 6.79 -10.59
N VAL A 110 8.71 7.46 -9.75
CA VAL A 110 8.32 7.00 -8.41
C VAL A 110 6.84 6.63 -8.30
N PHE A 111 6.05 7.08 -9.28
CA PHE A 111 4.66 6.68 -9.46
C PHE A 111 4.29 6.74 -10.93
N TRP A 112 3.73 5.67 -11.50
CA TRP A 112 3.27 5.63 -12.89
C TRP A 112 1.92 4.91 -13.00
N PRO A 113 1.12 5.19 -14.05
CA PRO A 113 -0.23 4.64 -14.16
C PRO A 113 -0.28 3.16 -14.53
N GLU A 114 -1.36 2.50 -14.13
CA GLU A 114 -1.58 1.04 -14.14
C GLU A 114 -1.83 0.40 -15.53
N ILE A 115 -1.57 1.13 -16.62
CA ILE A 115 -1.92 0.73 -18.00
C ILE A 115 -0.97 -0.36 -18.56
N GLY A 116 0.06 -0.78 -17.81
CA GLY A 116 0.96 -1.87 -18.19
C GLY A 116 1.60 -2.56 -17.00
N ASN A 117 2.70 -2.01 -16.50
CA ASN A 117 3.40 -2.56 -15.34
C ASN A 117 2.73 -2.05 -14.07
N ARG A 118 2.02 -2.93 -13.35
CA ARG A 118 1.31 -2.55 -12.13
C ARG A 118 2.27 -2.19 -11.01
N LEU A 119 2.38 -0.91 -10.72
CA LEU A 119 3.06 -0.41 -9.54
C LEU A 119 2.24 -0.75 -8.29
N SER A 120 0.91 -0.73 -8.42
CA SER A 120 -0.03 -1.13 -7.37
C SER A 120 0.24 -2.53 -6.78
N ASP A 121 0.62 -3.51 -7.62
CA ASP A 121 0.96 -4.88 -7.20
C ASP A 121 2.26 -4.94 -6.36
N GLN A 122 3.07 -3.88 -6.39
CA GLN A 122 4.35 -3.76 -5.68
C GLN A 122 4.17 -2.92 -4.40
N CYS A 123 3.32 -1.88 -4.43
CA CYS A 123 3.08 -0.98 -3.31
C CYS A 123 2.29 -1.62 -2.15
N GLU A 124 2.36 -1.04 -0.95
CA GLU A 124 1.64 -1.54 0.23
C GLU A 124 0.17 -1.05 0.22
N GLY A 125 -0.61 -1.54 -0.74
CA GLY A 125 -1.88 -0.92 -1.09
C GLY A 125 -1.62 0.43 -1.77
N HIS A 126 -2.28 1.49 -1.31
CA HIS A 126 -2.11 2.83 -1.88
C HIS A 126 -0.84 3.58 -1.42
N ASN A 127 0.14 2.91 -0.80
CA ASN A 127 1.41 3.53 -0.37
C ASN A 127 2.62 2.90 -1.07
N CYS A 128 3.24 3.66 -1.96
CA CYS A 128 4.47 3.26 -2.66
C CYS A 128 5.69 3.75 -1.89
N ILE A 129 6.45 2.81 -1.33
CA ILE A 129 7.56 3.10 -0.41
C ILE A 129 8.90 2.93 -1.14
N TRP A 130 9.62 4.02 -1.25
CA TRP A 130 10.96 4.10 -1.82
C TRP A 130 12.00 4.34 -0.71
N SER A 131 13.24 3.89 -0.92
CA SER A 131 14.34 4.11 0.02
C SER A 131 15.64 4.47 -0.71
N GLY A 132 16.32 5.53 -0.27
CA GLY A 132 17.68 5.84 -0.69
C GLY A 132 18.72 5.07 0.12
N ARG A 133 19.60 4.34 -0.56
CA ARG A 133 20.67 3.49 0.01
C ARG A 133 22.00 3.75 -0.69
N SER A 134 23.09 3.22 -0.14
CA SER A 134 24.46 3.56 -0.58
C SER A 134 24.79 3.20 -2.03
N ASP A 135 24.04 2.27 -2.66
CA ASP A 135 24.24 1.86 -4.05
C ASP A 135 23.07 2.25 -5.01
N GLY A 136 21.97 2.79 -4.48
CA GLY A 136 20.90 3.38 -5.29
C GLY A 136 19.59 3.65 -4.56
N ILE A 137 18.55 3.89 -5.35
CA ILE A 137 17.16 4.03 -4.93
C ILE A 137 16.43 2.69 -5.08
N TYR A 138 15.75 2.27 -4.03
CA TYR A 138 15.02 1.02 -3.90
C TYR A 138 13.51 1.26 -3.85
N LEU A 139 12.74 0.32 -4.39
CA LEU A 139 11.29 0.20 -4.18
C LEU A 139 11.00 -0.98 -3.25
N TYR A 140 10.07 -0.81 -2.32
CA TYR A 140 9.52 -1.89 -1.51
C TYR A 140 8.45 -2.69 -2.28
N PHE A 141 8.62 -4.00 -2.34
CA PHE A 141 7.69 -4.95 -2.95
C PHE A 141 6.88 -5.63 -1.83
N ALA A 142 5.70 -5.12 -1.53
CA ALA A 142 4.84 -5.59 -0.43
C ALA A 142 4.44 -7.07 -0.57
N SER A 143 4.29 -7.57 -1.79
CA SER A 143 4.03 -8.98 -2.11
C SER A 143 5.18 -9.92 -1.73
N LEU A 144 6.43 -9.41 -1.71
CA LEU A 144 7.65 -10.15 -1.39
C LEU A 144 8.24 -9.78 -0.02
N LYS A 145 7.76 -8.69 0.57
CA LYS A 145 8.32 -8.04 1.78
C LYS A 145 9.80 -7.67 1.64
N GLU A 146 10.21 -7.30 0.42
CA GLU A 146 11.61 -7.09 0.03
C GLU A 146 11.79 -5.69 -0.56
N TYR A 147 12.93 -5.04 -0.30
CA TYR A 147 13.37 -3.86 -1.05
C TYR A 147 14.23 -4.28 -2.23
N ARG A 148 13.87 -3.86 -3.44
CA ARG A 148 14.66 -4.11 -4.67
C ARG A 148 15.16 -2.82 -5.28
N ILE A 149 16.40 -2.83 -5.75
CA ILE A 149 17.01 -1.66 -6.38
C ILE A 149 16.34 -1.37 -7.72
N ALA A 150 15.90 -0.14 -7.92
CA ALA A 150 15.28 0.34 -9.15
C ALA A 150 16.25 1.21 -9.95
N TYR A 151 16.97 2.11 -9.26
CA TYR A 151 17.85 3.09 -9.90
C TYR A 151 19.20 3.13 -9.18
N ARG A 152 20.30 2.79 -9.87
CA ARG A 152 21.66 2.94 -9.32
C ARG A 152 22.12 4.39 -9.40
N TRP A 153 22.94 4.81 -8.44
CA TRP A 153 23.63 6.11 -8.51
C TRP A 153 24.50 6.23 -9.77
N LYS A 154 24.69 7.48 -10.22
CA LYS A 154 25.63 7.89 -11.27
C LYS A 154 26.55 8.98 -10.74
#